data_AF-A0AA39TX75-F1
#
_entry.id   AF-A0AA39TX75-F1
#
_cell.length_a   1.000
_cell.length_b   1.000
_cell.length_c   1.000
_cell.angle_alpha   90.00
_cell.angle_beta   90.00
_cell.angle_gamma   90.00
#
_symmetry.space_group_name_H-M   'P 1'
#
loop_
_entity.id
_entity.type
_entity.pdbx_description
1 polymer ?
#
loop_
_entity_poly.entity_id
_entity_poly.type
_entity_poly.pdbx_seq_one_letter_code
_entity_poly.pdbx_strand_id
1 'polypeptide(L)'
;MDPDAALELVKHGITLLLLDVPQYTLVGIDTQMFAVGPAFKGIKMIPPGVHFVFYSSSSRDGKEFSPIIGFFIDAGPSEVIVRKWDQQEERLVKVSEEEEVRYVQAVRSLEFDRQLGPYTLSQDGDWKRLSNYITKSTIERLEPIGGEITVTTEPVMKNTPKTTMEKSLDEQLKTIKFSTTVDKSERKGCYYTSIPRVIKRKGIQGEELTSLNLDKTQLLESLLMKDYGGSEDSLLGELQFAFIAFW
;
A
#
# COMPACT_ATOMS: atom_id res chain seq x y z
N MET A 1 15.43 -2.92 25.16
CA MET A 1 14.67 -1.69 25.40
C MET A 1 14.34 -1.67 26.88
N ASP A 2 14.48 -0.52 27.53
CA ASP A 2 14.08 -0.37 28.94
C ASP A 2 12.54 -0.38 29.05
N PRO A 3 11.92 -0.93 30.12
CA PRO A 3 10.47 -1.01 30.29
C PRO A 3 9.75 0.35 30.20
N ASP A 4 10.36 1.44 30.67
CA ASP A 4 9.73 2.76 30.63
C ASP A 4 9.66 3.30 29.20
N ALA A 5 10.72 3.08 28.41
CA ALA A 5 10.73 3.44 26.99
C ALA A 5 9.71 2.62 26.17
N ALA A 6 9.54 1.34 26.50
CA ALA A 6 8.52 0.50 25.86
C ALA A 6 7.10 0.98 26.18
N LEU A 7 6.87 1.37 27.44
CA LEU A 7 5.56 1.89 27.85
C LEU A 7 5.24 3.22 27.15
N GLU A 8 6.22 4.11 26.97
CA GLU A 8 6.02 5.36 26.25
C GLU A 8 5.69 5.14 24.77
N LEU A 9 6.31 4.15 24.14
CA LEU A 9 5.98 3.74 22.78
C LEU A 9 4.59 3.11 22.66
N VAL A 10 4.13 2.37 23.68
CA VAL A 10 2.75 1.86 23.71
C VAL A 10 1.75 3.01 23.83
N LYS A 11 2.07 4.04 24.62
CA LYS A 11 1.18 5.19 24.80
C LYS A 11 1.12 6.10 23.58
N HIS A 12 2.26 6.37 22.94
CA HIS A 12 2.37 7.37 21.87
C HIS A 12 2.40 6.77 20.47
N GLY A 13 2.71 5.48 20.34
CA GLY A 13 2.70 4.78 19.06
C GLY A 13 1.29 4.54 18.56
N ILE A 14 1.19 4.41 17.25
CA ILE A 14 -0.03 3.93 16.59
C ILE A 14 -0.23 2.45 16.96
N THR A 15 -1.50 2.07 17.08
CA THR A 15 -1.92 0.66 17.14
C THR A 15 -2.76 0.30 15.93
N LEU A 16 -2.39 -0.78 15.25
CA LEU A 16 -3.18 -1.41 14.20
C LEU A 16 -3.87 -2.63 14.79
N LEU A 17 -5.19 -2.59 14.95
CA LEU A 17 -6.01 -3.71 15.41
C LEU A 17 -6.65 -4.41 14.21
N LEU A 18 -6.32 -5.68 14.03
CA LEU A 18 -6.80 -6.55 12.96
C LEU A 18 -7.66 -7.67 13.54
N LEU A 19 -8.96 -7.61 13.29
CA LEU A 19 -9.94 -8.52 13.86
C LEU A 19 -10.25 -9.67 12.90
N ASP A 20 -10.41 -10.86 13.46
CA ASP A 20 -10.88 -12.07 12.79
C ASP A 20 -10.04 -12.52 11.58
N VAL A 21 -8.77 -12.10 11.53
CA VAL A 21 -7.85 -12.52 10.46
C VAL A 21 -7.60 -14.03 10.57
N PRO A 22 -7.79 -14.81 9.48
CA PRO A 22 -7.56 -16.25 9.50
C PRO A 22 -6.11 -16.59 9.84
N GLN A 23 -5.92 -17.70 10.57
CA GLN A 23 -4.58 -18.24 10.83
C GLN A 23 -3.85 -18.55 9.52
N TYR A 24 -2.53 -18.41 9.55
CA TYR A 24 -1.62 -18.60 8.40
C TYR A 24 -1.68 -17.52 7.32
N THR A 25 -2.64 -16.58 7.37
CA THR A 25 -2.58 -15.35 6.58
C THR A 25 -1.24 -14.66 6.82
N LEU A 26 -0.54 -14.29 5.75
CA LEU A 26 0.63 -13.43 5.88
C LEU A 26 0.13 -12.00 6.04
N VAL A 27 0.56 -11.33 7.09
CA VAL A 27 0.30 -9.91 7.33
C VAL A 27 1.64 -9.23 7.47
N GLY A 28 1.76 -8.05 6.86
CA GLY A 28 2.94 -7.23 6.95
C GLY A 28 2.61 -5.76 7.15
N ILE A 29 3.62 -5.06 7.66
CA ILE A 29 3.65 -3.62 7.77
C ILE A 29 5.05 -3.17 7.35
N ASP A 30 5.11 -2.25 6.40
CA ASP A 30 6.33 -1.69 5.84
C ASP A 30 7.26 -2.76 5.25
N THR A 31 8.37 -3.05 5.90
CA THR A 31 9.35 -4.08 5.50
C THR A 31 9.22 -5.37 6.32
N GLN A 32 8.24 -5.45 7.22
CA GLN A 32 8.04 -6.56 8.14
C GLN A 32 6.87 -7.43 7.67
N MET A 33 7.02 -8.75 7.78
CA MET A 33 5.98 -9.72 7.45
C MET A 33 5.99 -10.85 8.47
N PHE A 34 4.80 -11.32 8.85
CA PHE A 34 4.61 -12.41 9.79
C PHE A 34 3.37 -13.22 9.44
N ALA A 35 3.36 -14.49 9.84
CA ALA A 35 2.19 -15.35 9.72
C ALA A 35 1.26 -15.15 10.93
N VAL A 36 -0.03 -15.00 10.67
CA VAL A 36 -1.05 -14.82 11.71
C VAL A 36 -1.19 -16.10 12.54
N GLY A 37 -0.92 -15.97 13.84
CA GLY A 37 -1.13 -17.01 14.84
C GLY A 37 -2.53 -16.96 15.48
N PRO A 38 -2.89 -17.96 16.31
CA PRO A 38 -4.25 -18.12 16.85
C PRO A 38 -4.71 -16.97 17.76
N ALA A 39 -3.77 -16.25 18.39
CA ALA A 39 -4.06 -15.15 19.30
C ALA A 39 -3.74 -13.77 18.72
N PHE A 40 -3.19 -13.70 17.50
CA PHE A 40 -2.74 -12.45 16.91
C PHE A 40 -3.94 -11.56 16.58
N LYS A 41 -3.88 -10.29 16.98
CA LYS A 41 -4.90 -9.28 16.67
C LYS A 41 -4.33 -7.96 16.17
N GLY A 42 -3.07 -7.92 15.76
CA GLY A 42 -2.46 -6.72 15.18
C GLY A 42 -1.13 -6.31 15.81
N ILE A 43 -0.78 -5.04 15.64
CA ILE A 43 0.55 -4.49 15.91
C ILE A 43 0.42 -3.21 16.74
N LYS A 44 1.30 -3.04 17.73
CA LYS A 44 1.41 -1.84 18.57
C LYS A 44 2.80 -1.23 18.50
N MET A 45 2.93 0.00 19.02
CA MET A 45 4.18 0.77 19.04
C MET A 45 4.68 1.16 17.65
N ILE A 46 3.76 1.29 16.69
CA ILE A 46 4.10 1.77 15.34
C ILE A 46 4.43 3.27 15.46
N PRO A 47 5.59 3.75 14.97
CA PRO A 47 5.91 5.17 14.98
C PRO A 47 4.83 6.01 14.27
N PRO A 48 4.51 7.24 14.71
CA PRO A 48 3.56 8.08 13.99
C PRO A 48 4.02 8.43 12.57
N GLY A 49 3.09 8.44 11.61
CA GLY A 49 3.34 8.77 10.21
C GLY A 49 2.68 7.81 9.22
N VAL A 50 3.24 7.78 8.01
CA VAL A 50 2.79 6.92 6.92
C VAL A 50 3.35 5.51 7.09
N HIS A 51 2.51 4.50 6.95
CA HIS A 51 2.88 3.08 6.92
C HIS A 51 2.12 2.36 5.81
N PHE A 52 2.68 1.26 5.30
CA PHE A 52 2.01 0.42 4.33
C PHE A 52 1.68 -0.93 4.95
N VAL A 53 0.40 -1.23 5.10
CA VAL A 53 -0.09 -2.50 5.62
C VAL A 53 -0.46 -3.38 4.44
N PHE A 54 0.00 -4.63 4.45
CA PHE A 54 -0.31 -5.57 3.39
C PHE A 54 -0.58 -6.95 3.95
N TYR A 55 -1.31 -7.76 3.19
CA TYR A 55 -1.61 -9.11 3.57
C TYR A 55 -1.83 -10.00 2.34
N SER A 56 -1.71 -11.30 2.59
CA SER A 56 -1.99 -12.35 1.63
C SER A 56 -2.75 -13.46 2.35
N SER A 57 -4.00 -13.70 1.93
CA SER A 57 -4.78 -14.81 2.45
C SER A 57 -4.11 -16.12 2.09
N SER A 58 -4.25 -17.13 2.94
CA SER A 58 -3.68 -18.44 2.72
C SER A 58 -4.73 -19.52 2.54
N SER A 59 -4.37 -20.61 1.88
CA SER A 59 -5.12 -21.86 1.96
C SER A 59 -5.25 -22.34 3.41
N ARG A 60 -6.21 -23.24 3.67
CA ARG A 60 -6.45 -23.80 5.02
C ARG A 60 -5.24 -24.51 5.63
N ASP A 61 -4.34 -25.01 4.80
CA ASP A 61 -3.10 -25.68 5.20
C ASP A 61 -1.86 -24.76 5.18
N GLY A 62 -2.04 -23.46 4.88
CA GLY A 62 -0.99 -22.45 4.93
C GLY A 62 0.10 -22.59 3.85
N LYS A 63 -0.20 -23.27 2.74
CA LYS A 63 0.79 -23.57 1.68
C LYS A 63 0.66 -22.69 0.45
N GLU A 64 -0.54 -22.25 0.14
CA GLU A 64 -0.83 -21.41 -1.02
C GLU A 64 -1.30 -20.05 -0.55
N PHE A 65 -0.95 -19.00 -1.30
CA PHE A 65 -1.18 -17.62 -0.93
C PHE A 65 -1.84 -16.86 -2.09
N SER A 66 -2.79 -15.98 -1.75
CA SER A 66 -3.40 -15.06 -2.71
C SER A 66 -2.38 -14.02 -3.22
N PRO A 67 -2.71 -13.25 -4.27
CA PRO A 67 -2.04 -11.98 -4.52
C PRO A 67 -2.10 -11.09 -3.27
N ILE A 68 -1.06 -10.29 -3.09
CA ILE A 68 -1.00 -9.33 -1.99
C ILE A 68 -2.06 -8.25 -2.20
N ILE A 69 -2.73 -7.89 -1.11
CA ILE A 69 -3.58 -6.70 -0.99
C ILE A 69 -2.94 -5.82 0.06
N GLY A 70 -2.82 -4.52 -0.21
CA GLY A 70 -2.31 -3.56 0.75
C GLY A 70 -3.06 -2.25 0.76
N PHE A 71 -2.83 -1.46 1.78
CA PHE A 71 -3.39 -0.12 1.93
C PHE A 71 -2.41 0.74 2.75
N PHE A 72 -2.43 2.04 2.49
CA PHE A 72 -1.66 2.98 3.29
C PHE A 72 -2.45 3.37 4.54
N ILE A 73 -1.71 3.64 5.62
CA ILE A 73 -2.21 4.38 6.77
C ILE A 73 -1.36 5.62 6.95
N ASP A 74 -1.99 6.73 7.33
CA ASP A 74 -1.33 7.95 7.79
C ASP A 74 -2.01 8.33 9.10
N ALA A 75 -1.29 8.16 10.21
CA ALA A 75 -1.88 8.28 11.53
C ALA A 75 -0.98 9.04 12.52
N GLY A 76 -1.65 9.73 13.42
CA GLY A 76 -1.02 10.53 14.47
C GLY A 76 -0.61 9.71 15.70
N PRO A 77 0.05 10.36 16.68
CA PRO A 77 0.40 9.73 17.93
C PRO A 77 -0.83 9.16 18.67
N SER A 78 -0.70 7.94 19.20
CA SER A 78 -1.74 7.24 19.98
C SER A 78 -3.05 6.94 19.21
N GLU A 79 -3.04 7.08 17.89
CA GLU A 79 -4.19 6.69 17.07
C GLU A 79 -4.28 5.17 16.95
N VAL A 80 -5.52 4.69 16.82
CA VAL A 80 -5.83 3.27 16.71
C VAL A 80 -6.58 3.06 15.40
N ILE A 81 -5.99 2.29 14.48
CA ILE A 81 -6.65 1.89 13.24
C ILE A 81 -7.27 0.52 13.45
N VAL A 82 -8.58 0.42 13.23
CA VAL A 82 -9.30 -0.85 13.32
C VAL A 82 -9.67 -1.35 11.93
N ARG A 83 -9.36 -2.61 11.66
CA ARG A 83 -9.83 -3.36 10.49
C ARG A 83 -10.34 -4.72 10.91
N LYS A 84 -11.34 -5.22 10.19
CA LYS A 84 -11.92 -6.54 10.43
C LYS A 84 -11.90 -7.34 9.15
N TRP A 85 -11.58 -8.62 9.26
CA TRP A 85 -11.61 -9.54 8.14
C TRP A 85 -13.05 -9.82 7.73
N ASP A 86 -13.37 -9.56 6.46
CA ASP A 86 -14.58 -10.04 5.82
C ASP A 86 -14.30 -11.41 5.20
N GLN A 87 -15.00 -12.44 5.69
CA GLN A 87 -14.80 -13.82 5.25
C GLN A 87 -15.33 -14.08 3.83
N GLN A 88 -16.30 -13.30 3.35
CA GLN A 88 -16.90 -13.48 2.03
C GLN A 88 -16.02 -12.85 0.95
N GLU A 89 -15.53 -11.65 1.24
CA GLU A 89 -14.69 -10.86 0.32
C GLU A 89 -13.18 -11.15 0.50
N GLU A 90 -12.81 -11.95 1.51
CA GLU A 90 -11.43 -12.29 1.88
C GLU A 90 -10.51 -11.06 2.01
N ARG A 91 -10.99 -10.02 2.70
CA ARG A 91 -10.30 -8.74 2.81
C ARG A 91 -10.48 -8.03 4.15
N LEU A 92 -9.59 -7.07 4.44
CA LEU A 92 -9.66 -6.24 5.64
C LEU A 92 -10.50 -4.98 5.40
N VAL A 93 -11.72 -4.97 5.93
CA VAL A 93 -12.64 -3.83 5.79
C VAL A 93 -12.61 -2.91 7.02
N LYS A 94 -13.02 -1.65 6.82
CA LYS A 94 -13.34 -0.74 7.92
C LYS A 94 -14.54 -1.27 8.69
N VAL A 95 -14.49 -1.19 10.01
CA VAL A 95 -15.64 -1.49 10.88
C VAL A 95 -16.62 -0.31 10.88
N SER A 96 -17.82 -0.51 11.42
CA SER A 96 -18.76 0.60 11.65
C SER A 96 -18.18 1.60 12.66
N GLU A 97 -18.60 2.87 12.60
CA GLU A 97 -18.15 3.91 13.54
C GLU A 97 -18.40 3.51 15.01
N GLU A 98 -19.55 2.89 15.27
CA GLU A 98 -19.93 2.39 16.61
C GLU A 98 -18.97 1.31 17.11
N GLU A 99 -18.61 0.35 16.25
CA GLU A 99 -17.62 -0.67 16.58
C GLU A 99 -16.22 -0.08 16.74
N GLU A 100 -15.83 0.87 15.88
CA GLU A 100 -14.54 1.53 15.93
C GLU A 100 -14.32 2.20 17.28
N VAL A 101 -15.28 3.01 17.74
CA VAL A 101 -15.21 3.69 19.06
C VAL A 101 -14.99 2.68 20.18
N ARG A 102 -15.74 1.56 20.18
CA ARG A 102 -15.62 0.51 21.18
C ARG A 102 -14.25 -0.16 21.16
N TYR A 103 -13.75 -0.52 19.99
CA TYR A 103 -12.46 -1.19 19.86
C TYR A 103 -11.28 -0.27 20.17
N VAL A 104 -11.35 1.01 19.78
CA VAL A 104 -10.38 2.04 20.16
C VAL A 104 -10.32 2.16 21.69
N GLN A 105 -11.47 2.18 22.37
CA GLN A 105 -11.51 2.22 23.83
C GLN A 105 -10.90 0.96 24.46
N ALA A 106 -11.21 -0.22 23.94
CA ALA A 106 -10.66 -1.49 24.43
C ALA A 106 -9.13 -1.61 24.22
N VAL A 107 -8.58 -1.06 23.13
CA VAL A 107 -7.13 -0.95 22.93
C VAL A 107 -6.52 -0.02 23.98
N ARG A 108 -7.15 1.13 24.23
CA ARG A 108 -6.69 2.10 25.24
C ARG A 108 -6.77 1.58 26.67
N SER A 109 -7.70 0.68 26.98
CA SER A 109 -7.80 -0.03 28.26
C SER A 109 -6.87 -1.25 28.36
N LEU A 110 -6.02 -1.48 27.34
CA LEU A 110 -5.05 -2.58 27.27
C LEU A 110 -5.67 -3.99 27.22
N GLU A 111 -6.95 -4.11 26.83
CA GLU A 111 -7.63 -5.41 26.73
C GLU A 111 -7.03 -6.33 25.67
N PHE A 112 -6.35 -5.75 24.66
CA PHE A 112 -5.68 -6.47 23.57
C PHE A 112 -4.17 -6.59 23.73
N ASP A 113 -3.58 -6.12 24.84
CA ASP A 113 -2.12 -5.93 24.94
C ASP A 113 -1.31 -7.21 24.68
N ARG A 114 -1.84 -8.38 25.07
CA ARG A 114 -1.22 -9.70 24.87
C ARG A 114 -1.35 -10.24 23.44
N GLN A 115 -2.30 -9.73 22.68
CA GLN A 115 -2.63 -10.14 21.32
C GLN A 115 -1.98 -9.24 20.26
N LEU A 116 -1.40 -8.12 20.68
CA LEU A 116 -0.74 -7.15 19.82
C LEU A 116 0.78 -7.36 19.81
N GLY A 117 1.32 -7.65 18.62
CA GLY A 117 2.75 -7.78 18.39
C GLY A 117 3.45 -6.41 18.44
N PRO A 118 4.69 -6.32 18.93
CA PRO A 118 5.46 -5.09 18.88
C PRO A 118 5.95 -4.80 17.46
N TYR A 119 5.87 -3.55 17.01
CA TYR A 119 6.54 -3.11 15.78
C TYR A 119 8.07 -3.18 15.94
N THR A 120 8.78 -3.74 14.95
CA THR A 120 10.25 -3.87 15.00
C THR A 120 10.91 -2.53 14.66
N LEU A 121 11.12 -1.69 15.69
CA LEU A 121 11.68 -0.34 15.54
C LEU A 121 13.07 -0.28 14.88
N SER A 122 13.84 -1.36 14.87
CA SER A 122 15.13 -1.38 14.16
C SER A 122 14.99 -1.22 12.64
N GLN A 123 13.80 -1.46 12.08
CA GLN A 123 13.50 -1.30 10.65
C GLN A 123 12.86 0.05 10.30
N ASP A 124 12.48 0.87 11.30
CA ASP A 124 11.84 2.17 11.09
C ASP A 124 12.70 3.13 10.25
N GLY A 125 14.02 3.11 10.45
CA GLY A 125 14.94 3.98 9.70
C GLY A 125 14.96 3.68 8.20
N ASP A 126 14.88 2.39 7.83
CA ASP A 126 14.83 1.98 6.42
C ASP A 126 13.47 2.30 5.81
N TRP A 127 12.39 2.05 6.55
CA TRP A 127 11.04 2.43 6.13
C TRP A 127 10.93 3.94 5.85
N LYS A 128 11.43 4.79 6.75
CA LYS A 128 11.42 6.25 6.56
C LYS A 128 12.15 6.68 5.30
N ARG A 129 13.25 6.01 4.94
CA ARG A 129 13.97 6.31 3.69
C ARG A 129 13.20 5.90 2.44
N LEU A 130 12.41 4.83 2.53
CA LEU A 130 11.56 4.36 1.43
C LEU A 130 10.32 5.24 1.23
N SER A 131 9.85 5.92 2.28
CA SER A 131 8.56 6.63 2.32
C SER A 131 8.63 8.14 2.56
N ASN A 132 9.83 8.75 2.65
CA ASN A 132 10.00 10.14 3.09
C ASN A 132 9.33 11.21 2.22
N TYR A 133 8.95 10.92 0.98
CA TYR A 133 8.19 11.82 0.11
C TYR A 133 6.70 11.46 0.00
N ILE A 134 6.26 10.35 0.61
CA ILE A 134 4.85 10.00 0.67
C ILE A 134 4.19 10.82 1.77
N THR A 135 3.18 11.58 1.37
CA THR A 135 2.38 12.42 2.27
C THR A 135 0.93 11.98 2.21
N LYS A 136 0.10 12.51 3.13
CA LYS A 136 -1.35 12.34 3.09
C LYS A 136 -1.94 12.70 1.72
N SER A 137 -1.52 13.83 1.14
CA SER A 137 -2.02 14.25 -0.18
C SER A 137 -1.53 13.36 -1.32
N THR A 138 -0.33 12.77 -1.19
CA THR A 138 0.16 11.74 -2.11
C THR A 138 -0.77 10.53 -2.08
N ILE A 139 -1.10 10.02 -0.89
CA ILE A 139 -1.98 8.87 -0.70
C ILE A 139 -3.37 9.17 -1.24
N GLU A 140 -4.03 10.24 -0.77
CA GLU A 140 -5.40 10.61 -1.17
C GLU A 140 -5.55 10.81 -2.69
N ARG A 141 -4.49 11.27 -3.36
CA ARG A 141 -4.49 11.48 -4.81
C ARG A 141 -4.35 10.19 -5.60
N LEU A 142 -3.57 9.23 -5.10
CA LEU A 142 -3.17 8.02 -5.84
C LEU A 142 -3.97 6.78 -5.47
N GLU A 143 -4.45 6.71 -4.24
CA GLU A 143 -5.13 5.55 -3.70
C GLU A 143 -6.40 5.21 -4.52
N PRO A 144 -6.62 3.93 -4.86
CA PRO A 144 -7.80 3.51 -5.60
C PRO A 144 -9.08 3.71 -4.78
N ILE A 145 -10.23 3.75 -5.46
CA ILE A 145 -11.52 3.75 -4.78
C ILE A 145 -11.63 2.52 -3.89
N GLY A 146 -11.80 2.73 -2.59
CA GLY A 146 -11.87 1.67 -1.57
C GLY A 146 -10.58 1.47 -0.78
N GLY A 147 -9.45 2.06 -1.20
CA GLY A 147 -8.19 2.03 -0.46
C GLY A 147 -7.28 0.83 -0.72
N GLU A 148 -7.84 -0.23 -1.30
CA GLU A 148 -7.14 -1.51 -1.47
C GLU A 148 -6.33 -1.52 -2.78
N ILE A 149 -5.03 -1.74 -2.64
CA ILE A 149 -4.07 -1.83 -3.72
C ILE A 149 -3.71 -3.29 -3.93
N THR A 150 -3.87 -3.78 -5.16
CA THR A 150 -3.51 -5.14 -5.54
C THR A 150 -3.12 -5.18 -7.02
N VAL A 151 -2.19 -6.07 -7.37
CA VAL A 151 -1.75 -6.25 -8.76
C VAL A 151 -2.88 -6.67 -9.70
N THR A 152 -3.94 -7.28 -9.17
CA THR A 152 -5.05 -7.82 -9.97
C THR A 152 -5.98 -6.74 -10.53
N THR A 153 -6.02 -5.55 -9.93
CA THR A 153 -6.87 -4.43 -10.37
C THR A 153 -6.11 -3.41 -11.21
N GLU A 154 -4.79 -3.49 -11.28
CA GLU A 154 -3.97 -2.56 -12.03
C GLU A 154 -4.14 -2.74 -13.56
N PRO A 155 -4.26 -1.64 -14.32
CA PRO A 155 -4.43 -1.71 -15.76
C PRO A 155 -3.17 -2.25 -16.44
N VAL A 156 -3.24 -3.46 -16.96
CA VAL A 156 -2.16 -4.05 -17.77
C VAL A 156 -1.96 -3.23 -19.06
N MET A 157 -0.74 -2.75 -19.31
CA MET A 157 -0.39 -2.10 -20.57
C MET A 157 -0.46 -3.13 -21.72
N LYS A 158 -1.52 -3.06 -22.53
CA LYS A 158 -1.83 -4.06 -23.58
C LYS A 158 -0.92 -4.01 -24.81
N ASN A 159 -0.21 -2.90 -25.05
CA ASN A 159 0.48 -2.62 -26.32
C ASN A 159 1.99 -2.37 -26.16
N THR A 160 2.62 -3.01 -25.17
CA THR A 160 4.04 -2.81 -24.87
C THR A 160 4.77 -4.15 -24.87
N PRO A 161 6.03 -4.22 -25.34
CA PRO A 161 6.85 -5.40 -25.17
C PRO A 161 6.97 -5.69 -23.67
N LYS A 162 6.45 -6.84 -23.25
CA LYS A 162 6.54 -7.27 -21.86
C LYS A 162 7.96 -7.75 -21.56
N THR A 163 8.49 -7.30 -20.44
CA THR A 163 9.71 -7.85 -19.84
C THR A 163 9.50 -9.34 -19.49
N THR A 164 10.59 -10.07 -19.29
CA THR A 164 10.52 -11.47 -18.85
C THR A 164 9.75 -11.61 -17.53
N MET A 165 9.94 -10.66 -16.61
CA MET A 165 9.24 -10.62 -15.32
C MET A 165 7.73 -10.41 -15.49
N GLU A 166 7.32 -9.43 -16.30
CA GLU A 166 5.89 -9.18 -16.59
C GLU A 166 5.21 -10.40 -17.23
N LYS A 167 5.90 -11.12 -18.13
CA LYS A 167 5.37 -12.35 -18.71
C LYS A 167 5.20 -13.46 -17.66
N SER A 168 6.18 -13.62 -16.77
CA SER A 168 6.11 -14.61 -15.69
C SER A 168 4.98 -14.29 -14.70
N LEU A 169 4.76 -13.01 -14.41
CA LEU A 169 3.65 -12.54 -13.58
C LEU A 169 2.30 -12.83 -14.24
N ASP A 170 2.14 -12.56 -15.55
CA ASP A 170 0.92 -12.91 -16.27
C ASP A 170 0.60 -14.42 -16.19
N GLU A 171 1.62 -15.27 -16.29
CA GLU A 171 1.46 -16.73 -16.21
C GLU A 171 1.02 -17.17 -14.82
N GLN A 172 1.60 -16.58 -13.76
CA GLN A 172 1.17 -16.82 -12.38
C GLN A 172 -0.29 -16.38 -12.18
N LEU A 173 -0.66 -15.17 -12.61
CA LEU A 173 -2.02 -14.65 -12.47
C LEU A 173 -3.07 -15.45 -13.26
N LYS A 174 -2.71 -16.07 -14.40
CA LYS A 174 -3.62 -16.98 -15.14
C LYS A 174 -3.85 -18.30 -14.44
N THR A 175 -2.86 -18.78 -13.68
CA THR A 175 -2.91 -20.08 -12.98
C THR A 175 -3.77 -19.98 -11.73
N ILE A 176 -3.70 -18.84 -11.03
CA ILE A 176 -4.58 -18.52 -9.91
C ILE A 176 -5.96 -18.21 -10.50
N LYS A 177 -6.91 -19.13 -10.36
CA LYS A 177 -8.29 -18.98 -10.86
C LYS A 177 -9.03 -17.87 -10.10
N PHE A 178 -8.70 -16.61 -10.33
CA PHE A 178 -9.50 -15.47 -9.85
C PHE A 178 -10.77 -15.37 -10.67
N SER A 179 -11.85 -15.90 -10.09
CA SER A 179 -13.22 -15.69 -10.54
C SER A 179 -13.66 -14.30 -10.10
N THR A 180 -13.36 -13.30 -10.92
CA THR A 180 -13.98 -11.98 -10.79
C THR A 180 -14.47 -11.54 -12.15
N THR A 181 -15.72 -11.90 -12.47
CA THR A 181 -16.54 -11.16 -13.45
C THR A 181 -16.81 -9.78 -12.86
N VAL A 182 -15.86 -8.86 -13.04
CA VAL A 182 -15.94 -7.52 -12.46
C VAL A 182 -16.18 -6.52 -13.57
N ASP A 183 -17.20 -5.70 -13.34
CA ASP A 183 -17.75 -4.72 -14.25
C ASP A 183 -16.70 -3.74 -14.76
N LYS A 184 -16.73 -3.44 -16.06
CA LYS A 184 -15.66 -2.71 -16.78
C LYS A 184 -15.67 -1.19 -16.55
N SER A 185 -16.53 -0.69 -15.66
CA SER A 185 -16.90 0.72 -15.61
C SER A 185 -16.09 1.59 -14.64
N GLU A 186 -15.41 1.01 -13.64
CA GLU A 186 -14.67 1.78 -12.64
C GLU A 186 -13.16 1.55 -12.74
N ARG A 187 -12.37 2.63 -12.75
CA ARG A 187 -10.91 2.55 -12.56
C ARG A 187 -10.66 2.01 -11.16
N LYS A 188 -10.26 0.73 -11.06
CA LYS A 188 -9.97 0.06 -9.79
C LYS A 188 -8.50 0.11 -9.35
N GLY A 189 -7.60 0.55 -10.23
CA GLY A 189 -6.19 0.72 -9.92
C GLY A 189 -5.87 2.13 -9.42
N CYS A 190 -4.64 2.31 -8.98
CA CYS A 190 -4.14 3.58 -8.47
C CYS A 190 -4.16 4.68 -9.55
N TYR A 191 -4.36 5.92 -9.14
CA TYR A 191 -4.51 7.08 -10.03
C TYR A 191 -3.18 7.73 -10.42
N TYR A 192 -2.24 6.92 -10.92
CA TYR A 192 -0.93 7.42 -11.36
C TYR A 192 -1.02 8.45 -12.49
N THR A 193 -0.06 9.36 -12.47
CA THR A 193 0.18 10.34 -13.51
C THR A 193 0.63 9.62 -14.79
N SER A 194 -0.05 9.94 -15.89
CA SER A 194 0.26 9.33 -17.19
C SER A 194 1.51 9.95 -17.79
N ILE A 195 2.62 9.21 -17.78
CA ILE A 195 3.89 9.64 -18.39
C ILE A 195 3.95 9.18 -19.86
N PRO A 196 4.00 10.10 -20.85
CA PRO A 196 4.13 9.75 -22.26
C PRO A 196 5.49 9.11 -22.56
N ARG A 197 5.50 7.86 -23.01
CA ARG A 197 6.76 7.18 -23.43
C ARG A 197 7.44 7.88 -24.61
N VAL A 198 6.65 8.29 -25.60
CA VAL A 198 7.12 8.92 -26.84
C VAL A 198 6.38 10.23 -27.04
N ILE A 199 7.14 11.30 -27.29
CA ILE A 199 6.60 12.60 -27.65
C ILE A 199 6.24 12.55 -29.13
N LYS A 200 4.94 12.70 -29.43
CA LYS A 200 4.41 12.77 -30.79
C LYS A 200 3.78 14.14 -31.00
N ARG A 201 4.34 14.96 -31.90
CA ARG A 201 3.81 16.26 -32.27
C ARG A 201 3.70 16.34 -33.79
N LYS A 202 2.54 16.74 -34.30
CA LYS A 202 2.31 16.92 -35.74
C LYS A 202 2.96 18.23 -36.20
N GLY A 203 3.57 18.22 -37.38
CA GLY A 203 4.13 19.44 -38.00
C GLY A 203 5.56 19.81 -37.57
N ILE A 204 6.22 18.97 -36.77
CA ILE A 204 7.62 19.17 -36.35
C ILE A 204 8.55 18.38 -37.29
N GLN A 205 9.74 18.91 -37.58
CA GLN A 205 10.76 18.18 -38.35
C GLN A 205 11.23 16.92 -37.60
N GLY A 206 11.65 15.89 -38.35
CA GLY A 206 12.06 14.61 -37.77
C GLY A 206 13.25 14.72 -36.82
N GLU A 207 14.20 15.62 -37.10
CA GLU A 207 15.36 15.89 -36.24
C GLU A 207 14.93 16.47 -34.89
N GLU A 208 14.09 17.50 -34.89
CA GLU A 208 13.57 18.13 -33.67
C GLU A 208 12.70 17.15 -32.86
N LEU A 209 11.88 16.32 -33.52
CA LEU A 209 11.13 15.25 -32.84
C LEU A 209 12.07 14.21 -32.20
N THR A 210 13.19 13.90 -32.84
CA THR A 210 14.20 12.97 -32.31
C THR A 210 14.89 13.58 -31.10
N SER A 211 15.29 14.86 -31.18
CA SER A 211 15.89 15.60 -30.07
C SER A 211 14.99 15.59 -28.82
N LEU A 212 13.70 15.90 -28.98
CA LEU A 212 12.70 15.85 -27.90
C LEU A 212 12.48 14.44 -27.31
N ASN A 213 12.82 13.38 -28.04
CA ASN A 213 12.71 12.01 -27.53
C ASN A 213 14.02 11.49 -26.92
N LEU A 214 15.16 12.10 -27.25
CA LEU A 214 16.44 11.84 -26.60
C LEU A 214 16.57 12.61 -25.28
N ASP A 215 16.11 13.87 -25.25
CA ASP A 215 16.07 14.71 -24.06
C ASP A 215 14.62 14.91 -23.60
N LYS A 216 14.30 14.40 -22.41
CA LYS A 216 12.96 14.47 -21.80
C LYS A 216 12.79 15.64 -20.83
N THR A 217 13.76 16.56 -20.74
CA THR A 217 13.72 17.70 -19.82
C THR A 217 12.42 18.50 -19.97
N GLN A 218 12.05 18.91 -21.18
CA GLN A 218 10.82 19.67 -21.42
C GLN A 218 9.55 18.88 -21.04
N LEU A 219 9.56 17.55 -21.22
CA LEU A 219 8.45 16.69 -20.84
C LEU A 219 8.29 16.66 -19.31
N LEU A 220 9.41 16.48 -18.60
CA LEU A 220 9.46 16.48 -17.15
C LEU A 220 9.00 17.82 -16.57
N GLU A 221 9.52 18.94 -17.07
CA GLU A 221 9.12 20.28 -16.64
C GLU A 221 7.63 20.53 -16.85
N SER A 222 7.11 20.14 -18.02
CA SER A 222 5.68 20.28 -18.32
C SER A 222 4.80 19.45 -17.38
N LEU A 223 5.25 18.23 -17.06
CA LEU A 223 4.55 17.31 -16.16
C LEU A 223 4.58 17.80 -14.71
N LEU A 224 5.73 18.28 -14.23
CA LEU A 224 5.87 18.89 -12.90
C LEU A 224 4.93 20.08 -12.75
N MET A 225 4.90 21.00 -13.71
CA MET A 225 4.04 22.18 -13.65
C MET A 225 2.56 21.83 -13.71
N LYS A 226 2.18 20.86 -14.56
CA LYS A 226 0.78 20.52 -14.81
C LYS A 226 0.17 19.66 -13.71
N ASP A 227 0.88 18.63 -13.26
CA ASP A 227 0.32 17.56 -12.43
C ASP A 227 0.85 17.61 -10.98
N TYR A 228 1.95 18.33 -10.71
CA TYR A 228 2.60 18.39 -9.39
C TYR A 228 2.81 19.82 -8.85
N GLY A 229 2.25 20.84 -9.51
CA GLY A 229 2.39 22.24 -9.06
C GLY A 229 3.84 22.74 -9.00
N GLY A 230 4.75 22.13 -9.75
CA GLY A 230 6.18 22.44 -9.75
C GLY A 230 6.99 21.76 -8.63
N SER A 231 6.37 20.90 -7.81
CA SER A 231 7.06 20.18 -6.72
C SER A 231 7.70 18.89 -7.19
N GLU A 232 9.03 18.82 -7.17
CA GLU A 232 9.79 17.59 -7.44
C GLU A 232 9.51 16.51 -6.37
N ASP A 233 9.40 16.93 -5.11
CA ASP A 233 9.07 16.04 -3.97
C ASP A 233 7.74 15.31 -4.18
N SER A 234 6.74 15.97 -4.78
CA SER A 234 5.44 15.35 -5.05
C SER A 234 5.53 14.27 -6.14
N LEU A 235 6.42 14.45 -7.13
CA LEU A 235 6.73 13.41 -8.12
C LEU A 235 7.48 12.25 -7.47
N LEU A 236 8.46 12.53 -6.61
CA LEU A 236 9.18 11.50 -5.85
C LEU A 236 8.23 10.71 -4.93
N GLY A 237 7.25 11.37 -4.32
CA GLY A 237 6.23 10.73 -3.51
C GLY A 237 5.38 9.74 -4.31
N GLU A 238 5.03 10.06 -5.56
CA GLU A 238 4.33 9.12 -6.42
C GLU A 238 5.21 7.93 -6.84
N LEU A 239 6.49 8.17 -7.12
CA LEU A 239 7.44 7.10 -7.43
C LEU A 239 7.64 6.16 -6.24
N GLN A 240 7.76 6.70 -5.03
CA GLN A 240 7.85 5.91 -3.80
C GLN A 240 6.55 5.14 -3.53
N PHE A 241 5.40 5.78 -3.70
CA PHE A 241 4.10 5.10 -3.57
C PHE A 241 4.01 3.90 -4.52
N ALA A 242 4.35 4.10 -5.80
CA ALA A 242 4.32 3.03 -6.80
C ALA A 242 5.30 1.90 -6.49
N PHE A 243 6.50 2.25 -6.00
CA PHE A 243 7.49 1.26 -5.58
C PHE A 243 6.96 0.42 -4.41
N ILE A 244 6.48 1.04 -3.34
CA ILE A 244 6.01 0.36 -2.13
C ILE A 244 4.77 -0.50 -2.41
N ALA A 245 3.84 0.01 -3.22
CA ALA A 245 2.62 -0.70 -3.59
C ALA A 245 2.87 -2.03 -4.31
N PHE A 246 4.00 -2.18 -5.00
CA PHE A 246 4.28 -3.30 -5.91
C PHE A 246 5.70 -3.88 -5.78
N TRP A 247 6.34 -3.70 -4.63
CA TRP A 247 7.67 -4.24 -4.35
C TRP A 247 7.67 -5.77 -4.20
#